data_AF-A0A0V1B6N9-F1
#
_entry.id   AF-A0A0V1B6N9-F1
#
_cell.length_a   1.000
_cell.length_b   1.000
_cell.length_c   1.000
_cell.angle_alpha   90.00
_cell.angle_beta   90.00
_cell.angle_gamma   90.00
#
_symmetry.space_group_name_H-M   'P 1'
#
loop_
_entity.id
_entity.type
_entity.pdbx_description
1 polymer ?
#
loop_
_entity_poly.entity_id
_entity_poly.type
_entity_poly.pdbx_seq_one_letter_code
_entity_poly.pdbx_strand_id
1 'polypeptide(L)'
;MLLLLRFGGFLLLLLQLESVATLSCEKAGCAYCRYGKMQQHCAAFCNSCGIGSVNSINTGVRITKPSVNQGRPVQTMSWNRGQEPNKYTRPYNTKSPNVKPATRLPKTPPPRVCNGITPCIPLEEANRRYEDCCEERGIKTACINYCRYDISLEEARFAFMHGKCPFRQLQTYLSCAAQGKDRRDCCRKKGILNGSLAFCEYFCAPDLDGFPGAKPKYQPCAQKLMQMMNCFWAGLQ
;
A
#
# COMPACT_ATOMS: atom_id res chain seq x y z
N MET A 1 -16.71 52.70 -33.23
CA MET A 1 -17.08 52.61 -31.79
C MET A 1 -17.53 51.22 -31.32
N LEU A 2 -17.74 50.22 -32.20
CA LEU A 2 -18.10 48.84 -31.79
C LEU A 2 -16.92 47.86 -31.61
N LEU A 3 -15.73 48.16 -32.13
CA LEU A 3 -14.57 47.25 -32.03
C LEU A 3 -13.82 47.36 -30.69
N LEU A 4 -13.84 48.51 -30.03
CA LEU A 4 -13.16 48.71 -28.74
C LEU A 4 -13.86 47.99 -27.57
N LEU A 5 -15.17 47.74 -27.68
CA LEU A 5 -15.93 46.99 -26.67
C LEU A 5 -15.68 45.48 -26.71
N ARG A 6 -15.28 44.92 -27.87
CA ARG A 6 -14.98 43.48 -28.00
C ARG A 6 -13.59 43.11 -27.48
N PHE A 7 -12.61 44.01 -27.59
CA PHE A 7 -11.27 43.79 -27.04
C PHE A 7 -11.21 44.05 -25.52
N GLY A 8 -11.99 45.02 -25.00
CA GLY A 8 -12.05 45.29 -23.57
C GLY A 8 -12.63 44.12 -22.76
N GLY A 9 -13.64 43.42 -23.29
CA GLY A 9 -14.21 42.24 -22.65
C GLY A 9 -13.26 41.04 -22.61
N PHE A 10 -12.42 40.87 -23.64
CA PHE A 10 -11.45 39.77 -23.69
C PHE A 10 -10.25 40.00 -22.75
N LEU A 11 -9.83 41.26 -22.59
CA LEU A 11 -8.75 41.62 -21.65
C LEU A 11 -9.21 41.54 -20.19
N LEU A 12 -10.48 41.84 -19.89
CA LEU A 12 -11.10 41.62 -18.58
C LEU A 12 -11.28 40.13 -18.24
N LEU A 13 -11.48 39.25 -19.23
CA LEU A 13 -11.56 37.81 -19.03
C LEU A 13 -10.18 37.18 -18.76
N LEU A 14 -9.12 37.73 -19.35
CA LEU A 14 -7.73 37.25 -19.14
C LEU A 14 -7.15 37.68 -17.79
N LEU A 15 -7.60 38.79 -17.20
CA LEU A 15 -7.19 39.23 -15.85
C LEU A 15 -7.89 38.49 -14.70
N GLN A 16 -8.86 37.60 -15.00
CA GLN A 16 -9.50 36.72 -14.00
C GLN A 16 -8.90 35.30 -13.96
N LEU A 17 -7.82 35.04 -14.73
CA LEU A 17 -7.17 33.72 -14.81
C LEU A 17 -5.95 33.56 -13.89
N GLU A 18 -5.64 34.53 -13.02
CA GLU A 18 -4.49 34.46 -12.09
C GLU A 18 -4.82 34.01 -10.66
N SER A 19 -6.06 33.61 -10.38
CA SER A 19 -6.42 32.92 -9.14
C SER A 19 -7.69 32.14 -9.42
N VAL A 20 -7.71 30.82 -9.58
CA VAL A 20 -7.67 29.86 -8.47
C VAL A 20 -7.18 28.50 -9.03
N ALA A 21 -5.87 28.36 -9.19
CA ALA A 21 -5.23 27.04 -9.14
C ALA A 21 -4.78 26.78 -7.70
N THR A 22 -5.69 26.88 -6.73
CA THR A 22 -5.44 26.33 -5.39
C THR A 22 -5.57 24.82 -5.51
N LEU A 23 -4.45 24.23 -5.87
CA LEU A 23 -4.13 22.82 -5.87
C LEU A 23 -4.83 22.10 -4.71
N SER A 24 -5.46 20.96 -5.00
CA SER A 24 -6.22 20.04 -4.12
C SER A 24 -5.49 19.56 -2.83
N CYS A 25 -4.37 20.15 -2.45
CA CYS A 25 -3.55 19.77 -1.30
C CYS A 25 -4.34 19.84 0.01
N GLU A 26 -5.18 20.87 0.18
CA GLU A 26 -6.03 21.04 1.36
C GLU A 26 -7.07 19.91 1.51
N LYS A 27 -7.57 19.36 0.39
CA LYS A 27 -8.49 18.22 0.41
C LYS A 27 -7.81 16.90 0.78
N ALA A 28 -6.52 16.75 0.47
CA ALA A 28 -5.76 15.55 0.83
C ALA A 28 -5.37 15.54 2.32
N GLY A 29 -5.06 16.71 2.89
CA GLY A 29 -4.77 16.85 4.32
C GLY A 29 -3.32 16.51 4.71
N CYS A 30 -2.95 16.91 5.93
CA CYS A 30 -1.57 16.80 6.45
C CYS A 30 -1.01 15.38 6.51
N ALA A 31 -1.87 14.35 6.60
CA ALA A 31 -1.45 12.95 6.66
C ALA A 31 -0.62 12.50 5.44
N TYR A 32 -0.81 13.14 4.29
CA TYR A 32 -0.10 12.79 3.05
C TYR A 32 1.22 13.54 2.86
N CYS A 33 1.57 14.47 3.76
CA CYS A 33 2.84 15.21 3.70
C CYS A 33 4.08 14.35 3.98
N ARG A 34 3.91 13.07 4.34
CA ARG A 34 5.00 12.07 4.43
C ARG A 34 5.44 11.53 3.07
N TYR A 35 4.64 11.69 2.01
CA TYR A 35 4.95 11.16 0.68
C TYR A 35 5.71 12.20 -0.15
N GLY A 36 6.81 11.78 -0.80
CA GLY A 36 7.70 12.68 -1.54
C GLY A 36 7.01 13.47 -2.67
N LYS A 37 6.05 12.84 -3.36
CA LYS A 37 5.27 13.50 -4.41
C LYS A 37 4.39 14.63 -3.87
N MET A 38 3.87 14.49 -2.65
CA MET A 38 3.11 15.54 -1.97
C MET A 38 4.04 16.69 -1.54
N GLN A 39 5.23 16.39 -1.03
CA GLN A 39 6.20 17.43 -0.67
C GLN A 39 6.69 18.23 -1.88
N GLN A 40 6.85 17.60 -3.05
CA GLN A 40 7.30 18.27 -4.27
C GLN A 40 6.29 19.28 -4.82
N HIS A 41 4.99 18.96 -4.76
CA HIS A 41 3.94 19.79 -5.38
C HIS A 41 3.11 20.60 -4.38
N CYS A 42 3.07 20.19 -3.11
CA CYS A 42 2.27 20.80 -2.03
C CYS A 42 3.14 21.25 -0.85
N ALA A 43 4.40 21.65 -1.08
CA ALA A 43 5.35 22.03 -0.03
C ALA A 43 4.79 23.10 0.93
N ALA A 44 4.15 24.14 0.41
CA ALA A 44 3.60 25.24 1.20
C ALA A 44 2.50 24.77 2.17
N PHE A 45 1.59 23.91 1.69
CA PHE A 45 0.55 23.29 2.53
C PHE A 45 1.14 22.35 3.59
N CYS A 46 2.17 21.58 3.23
CA CYS A 46 2.81 20.69 4.21
C CYS A 46 3.62 21.44 5.28
N ASN A 47 4.13 22.63 4.96
CA ASN A 47 4.82 23.49 5.92
C ASN A 47 3.85 24.17 6.91
N SER A 48 2.57 24.35 6.55
CA SER A 48 1.54 24.88 7.46
C SER A 48 0.92 23.83 8.38
N CYS A 49 1.27 22.55 8.19
CA CYS A 49 0.89 21.46 9.09
C CYS A 49 1.71 21.52 10.40
N GLY A 50 1.40 22.49 11.26
CA GLY A 50 2.06 22.71 12.54
C GLY A 50 1.14 23.44 13.53
N ILE A 51 0.79 22.72 14.61
CA ILE A 51 -0.02 23.13 15.77
C ILE A 51 -1.49 23.46 15.43
N GLY A 52 -2.36 22.43 15.55
CA GLY A 52 -3.80 22.61 15.72
C GLY A 52 -4.73 22.08 14.62
N SER A 53 -4.23 21.55 13.51
CA SER A 53 -5.11 20.91 12.51
C SER A 53 -5.54 19.51 12.98
N VAL A 54 -6.86 19.31 13.08
CA VAL A 54 -7.51 18.04 13.43
C VAL A 54 -7.17 16.98 12.39
N ASN A 55 -6.08 16.26 12.61
CA ASN A 55 -5.76 14.90 12.15
C ASN A 55 -4.25 14.61 12.38
N SER A 56 -3.80 14.79 13.62
CA SER A 56 -2.47 14.32 14.04
C SER A 56 -2.56 12.83 14.38
N ILE A 57 -2.29 11.95 13.40
CA ILE A 57 -1.94 10.57 13.73
C ILE A 57 -0.51 10.60 14.25
N ASN A 58 -0.42 10.58 15.57
CA ASN A 58 0.81 10.44 16.33
C ASN A 58 1.46 9.09 15.96
N THR A 59 2.41 9.12 15.04
CA THR A 59 3.38 8.03 14.87
C THR A 59 4.76 8.66 15.02
N GLY A 60 5.32 8.49 16.22
CA GLY A 60 6.65 8.95 16.55
C GLY A 60 7.69 8.26 15.66
N VAL A 61 8.19 8.98 14.67
CA VAL A 61 9.52 8.77 14.10
C VAL A 61 10.16 10.15 14.00
N ARG A 62 10.98 10.51 15.00
CA ARG A 62 11.91 11.63 14.86
C ARG A 62 12.97 11.21 13.84
N ILE A 63 12.86 11.68 12.60
CA ILE A 63 14.00 11.73 11.68
C ILE A 63 14.69 13.08 11.92
N THR A 64 15.73 13.06 12.75
CA THR A 64 16.72 14.13 12.77
C THR A 64 17.54 14.02 11.48
N LYS A 65 17.58 15.11 10.69
CA LYS A 65 18.44 15.28 9.52
C LYS A 65 19.94 15.09 9.87
N PRO A 66 20.79 14.68 8.92
CA PRO A 66 22.22 14.52 9.14
C PRO A 66 22.90 15.90 9.15
N SER A 67 23.75 16.14 10.13
CA SER A 67 24.75 17.21 10.06
C SER A 67 26.13 16.64 10.37
N VAL A 68 27.08 17.14 9.60
CA VAL A 68 28.44 16.66 9.40
C VAL A 68 29.37 17.15 10.51
N ASN A 69 30.30 16.25 10.88
CA ASN A 69 31.65 16.45 11.41
C ASN A 69 31.96 16.74 12.89
N GLN A 70 32.95 15.93 13.32
CA GLN A 70 34.15 16.22 14.12
C GLN A 70 34.13 16.05 15.65
N GLY A 71 35.06 15.20 16.13
CA GLY A 71 35.78 15.42 17.38
C GLY A 71 35.50 14.45 18.55
N ARG A 72 36.47 13.57 18.83
CA ARG A 72 36.75 12.91 20.15
C ARG A 72 36.85 13.95 21.30
N PRO A 73 36.94 13.57 22.61
CA PRO A 73 37.08 12.23 23.21
C PRO A 73 36.16 11.93 24.42
N VAL A 74 36.24 10.66 24.84
CA VAL A 74 35.65 10.03 26.03
C VAL A 74 36.16 10.66 27.34
N GLN A 75 35.26 10.94 28.29
CA GLN A 75 35.58 11.05 29.71
C GLN A 75 34.53 10.34 30.59
N THR A 76 35.06 9.57 31.53
CA THR A 76 34.40 8.74 32.55
C THR A 76 34.31 9.48 33.88
N MET A 77 33.18 9.46 34.58
CA MET A 77 33.06 9.77 36.04
C MET A 77 31.84 8.99 36.57
N SER A 78 31.97 7.90 37.35
CA SER A 78 32.34 7.77 38.78
C SER A 78 31.45 8.58 39.73
N TRP A 79 30.57 7.91 40.48
CA TRP A 79 29.87 8.47 41.64
C TRP A 79 30.17 7.62 42.88
N ASN A 80 30.78 8.27 43.88
CA ASN A 80 31.10 7.69 45.17
C ASN A 80 29.98 7.95 46.20
N ARG A 81 29.68 6.87 46.91
CA ARG A 81 29.19 6.65 48.27
C ARG A 81 28.99 7.86 49.21
N GLY A 82 27.80 7.91 49.82
CA GLY A 82 27.65 8.08 51.28
C GLY A 82 26.56 9.06 51.75
N GLN A 83 25.45 8.53 52.30
CA GLN A 83 24.86 8.86 53.62
C GLN A 83 23.41 8.32 53.73
N GLU A 84 23.20 7.31 54.59
CA GLU A 84 21.90 6.92 55.17
C GLU A 84 21.67 7.71 56.48
N PRO A 85 20.42 7.91 56.98
CA PRO A 85 19.65 6.89 57.74
C PRO A 85 18.15 6.88 57.34
N ASN A 86 17.31 5.86 57.54
CA ASN A 86 17.05 5.20 58.81
C ASN A 86 16.27 3.87 58.60
N LYS A 87 16.49 2.97 59.55
CA LYS A 87 16.05 1.58 59.65
C LYS A 87 14.53 1.40 59.70
N TYR A 88 14.03 0.42 58.93
CA TYR A 88 13.07 -0.55 59.44
C TYR A 88 13.32 -1.92 58.80
N THR A 89 14.02 -2.78 59.54
CA THR A 89 14.21 -4.20 59.21
C THR A 89 12.97 -4.99 59.57
N ARG A 90 12.44 -5.78 58.63
CA ARG A 90 11.58 -6.93 58.96
C ARG A 90 12.22 -8.22 58.40
N PRO A 91 12.32 -9.31 59.20
CA PRO A 91 13.07 -10.50 58.82
C PRO A 91 12.34 -11.34 57.78
N TYR A 92 13.10 -11.91 56.84
CA TYR A 92 12.67 -12.98 55.94
C TYR A 92 12.28 -14.23 56.71
N ASN A 93 11.12 -14.81 56.42
CA ASN A 93 10.97 -16.27 56.30
C ASN A 93 9.65 -16.65 55.63
N THR A 94 9.69 -17.19 54.41
CA THR A 94 8.94 -18.41 54.04
C THR A 94 9.42 -18.88 52.66
N LYS A 95 10.32 -19.87 52.71
CA LYS A 95 10.48 -21.03 51.80
C LYS A 95 9.92 -20.87 50.37
N SER A 96 10.84 -20.74 49.42
CA SER A 96 10.62 -20.95 47.99
C SER A 96 10.15 -22.40 47.73
N PRO A 97 9.01 -22.63 47.05
CA PRO A 97 8.72 -23.93 46.47
C PRO A 97 9.67 -24.15 45.30
N ASN A 98 10.33 -25.30 45.32
CA ASN A 98 11.24 -25.75 44.28
C ASN A 98 10.46 -25.98 42.97
N VAL A 99 10.30 -24.93 42.15
CA VAL A 99 9.69 -25.02 40.81
C VAL A 99 10.81 -25.38 39.84
N LYS A 100 10.81 -26.63 39.39
CA LYS A 100 11.68 -27.09 38.28
C LYS A 100 11.47 -26.16 37.07
N PRO A 101 12.52 -25.75 36.34
CA PRO A 101 12.35 -24.95 35.13
C PRO A 101 11.54 -25.76 34.12
N ALA A 102 10.32 -25.32 33.82
CA ALA A 102 9.57 -25.85 32.70
C ALA A 102 10.30 -25.44 31.42
N THR A 103 10.95 -26.39 30.76
CA THR A 103 11.50 -26.23 29.42
C THR A 103 10.35 -25.81 28.51
N ARG A 104 10.26 -24.51 28.18
CA ARG A 104 9.31 -24.00 27.19
C ARG A 104 9.70 -24.57 25.84
N LEU A 105 8.98 -25.61 25.41
CA LEU A 105 8.96 -26.01 24.00
C LEU A 105 8.64 -24.76 23.15
N PRO A 106 9.33 -24.54 22.01
CA PRO A 106 8.93 -23.51 21.07
C PRO A 106 7.49 -23.77 20.65
N LYS A 107 6.58 -22.84 20.98
CA LYS A 107 5.22 -22.88 20.45
C LYS A 107 5.30 -22.53 18.96
N THR A 108 5.60 -23.51 18.12
CA THR A 108 5.34 -23.36 16.68
C THR A 108 3.84 -23.08 16.54
N PRO A 109 3.44 -21.95 15.90
CA PRO A 109 2.04 -21.69 15.66
C PRO A 109 1.45 -22.85 14.85
N PRO A 110 0.18 -23.22 15.09
CA PRO A 110 -0.46 -24.29 14.34
C PRO A 110 -0.38 -24.00 12.82
N PRO A 111 -0.27 -25.04 11.98
CA PRO A 111 -0.25 -24.86 10.54
C PRO A 111 -1.50 -24.07 10.10
N ARG A 112 -1.29 -22.98 9.35
CA ARG A 112 -2.40 -22.17 8.82
C ARG A 112 -3.12 -22.99 7.76
N VAL A 113 -4.40 -23.28 7.98
CA VAL A 113 -5.25 -23.96 6.99
C VAL A 113 -5.70 -22.96 5.94
N CYS A 114 -5.37 -23.24 4.68
CA CYS A 114 -5.76 -22.39 3.56
C CYS A 114 -7.12 -22.77 2.99
N ASN A 115 -8.05 -21.81 2.99
CA ASN A 115 -9.42 -22.00 2.51
C ASN A 115 -9.66 -21.49 1.08
N GLY A 116 -8.68 -20.82 0.46
CA GLY A 116 -8.81 -20.26 -0.90
C GLY A 116 -9.71 -19.01 -1.01
N ILE A 117 -10.22 -18.48 0.10
CA ILE A 117 -11.13 -17.32 0.15
C ILE A 117 -10.46 -16.10 0.81
N THR A 118 -9.56 -16.36 1.74
CA THR A 118 -8.73 -15.36 2.43
C THR A 118 -7.24 -15.61 2.15
N PRO A 119 -6.43 -14.56 1.93
CA PRO A 119 -4.98 -14.68 1.80
C PRO A 119 -4.32 -15.49 2.90
N CYS A 120 -3.51 -16.47 2.50
CA CYS A 120 -2.75 -17.34 3.41
C CYS A 120 -1.32 -16.91 3.62
N ILE A 121 -0.70 -16.34 2.59
CA ILE A 121 0.69 -15.94 2.59
C ILE A 121 0.81 -14.43 2.78
N PRO A 122 1.91 -13.94 3.39
CA PRO A 122 2.15 -12.50 3.52
C PRO A 122 2.15 -11.79 2.16
N LEU A 123 1.72 -10.53 2.15
CA LEU A 123 1.64 -9.71 0.94
C LEU A 123 2.98 -9.60 0.21
N GLU A 124 4.07 -9.42 0.97
CA GLU A 124 5.42 -9.29 0.39
C GLU A 124 5.81 -10.52 -0.43
N GLU A 125 5.59 -11.71 0.12
CA GLU A 125 5.88 -12.96 -0.57
C GLU A 125 4.95 -13.17 -1.78
N ALA A 126 3.68 -12.77 -1.67
CA ALA A 126 2.74 -12.82 -2.80
C ALA A 126 3.18 -11.88 -3.94
N ASN A 127 3.56 -10.64 -3.61
CA ASN A 127 4.04 -9.66 -4.56
C ASN A 127 5.30 -10.13 -5.25
N ARG A 128 6.28 -10.64 -4.50
CA ARG A 128 7.52 -11.21 -5.06
C ARG A 128 7.23 -12.31 -6.07
N ARG A 129 6.41 -13.31 -5.70
CA ARG A 129 6.02 -14.40 -6.63
C ARG A 129 5.31 -13.91 -7.88
N TYR A 130 4.51 -12.85 -7.75
CA TYR A 130 3.78 -12.28 -8.87
C TYR A 130 4.74 -11.52 -9.82
N GLU A 131 5.61 -10.69 -9.26
CA GLU A 131 6.64 -9.96 -10.00
C GLU A 131 7.60 -10.92 -10.71
N ASP A 132 8.11 -11.94 -10.03
CA ASP A 132 8.99 -12.98 -10.58
C ASP A 132 8.34 -13.63 -11.82
N CYS A 133 7.06 -14.03 -11.74
CA CYS A 133 6.34 -14.59 -12.89
C CYS A 133 6.22 -13.60 -14.06
N CYS A 134 5.96 -12.33 -13.77
CA CYS A 134 5.87 -11.31 -14.81
C CYS A 134 7.19 -11.11 -15.55
N GLU A 135 8.30 -11.12 -14.81
CA GLU A 135 9.65 -11.03 -15.38
C GLU A 135 9.96 -12.27 -16.24
N GLU A 136 9.75 -13.47 -15.70
CA GLU A 136 9.99 -14.74 -16.41
C GLU A 136 9.18 -14.86 -17.70
N ARG A 137 7.94 -14.35 -17.71
CA ARG A 137 7.06 -14.37 -18.89
C ARG A 137 7.28 -13.19 -19.84
N GLY A 138 8.31 -12.37 -19.64
CA GLY A 138 8.69 -11.29 -20.54
C GLY A 138 7.65 -10.15 -20.62
N ILE A 139 6.95 -9.88 -19.51
CA ILE A 139 6.15 -8.66 -19.40
C ILE A 139 7.09 -7.46 -19.48
N LYS A 140 6.71 -6.39 -20.20
CA LYS A 140 7.60 -5.23 -20.36
C LYS A 140 7.99 -4.66 -19.00
N THR A 141 9.24 -4.20 -18.86
CA THR A 141 9.78 -3.61 -17.62
C THR A 141 8.89 -2.53 -17.00
N ALA A 142 8.26 -1.68 -17.82
CA ALA A 142 7.32 -0.67 -17.34
C ALA A 142 6.06 -1.25 -16.69
N CYS A 143 5.63 -2.46 -17.09
CA CYS A 143 4.46 -3.15 -16.58
C CYS A 143 4.79 -4.05 -15.37
N ILE A 144 6.02 -4.57 -15.26
CA ILE A 144 6.47 -5.41 -14.14
C ILE A 144 6.24 -4.71 -12.79
N ASN A 145 6.48 -3.39 -12.70
CA ASN A 145 6.21 -2.58 -11.50
C ASN A 145 4.73 -2.54 -11.05
N TYR A 146 3.81 -3.06 -11.86
CA TYR A 146 2.38 -3.18 -11.57
C TYR A 146 1.95 -4.62 -11.24
N CYS A 147 2.88 -5.58 -11.24
CA CYS A 147 2.66 -6.98 -10.87
C CYS A 147 2.69 -7.18 -9.34
N ARG A 148 1.75 -6.53 -8.65
CA ARG A 148 1.60 -6.61 -7.19
C ARG A 148 0.13 -6.65 -6.80
N TYR A 149 -0.20 -7.27 -5.67
CA TYR A 149 -1.57 -7.44 -5.19
C TYR A 149 -2.11 -6.21 -4.44
N ASP A 150 -1.23 -5.30 -3.99
CA ASP A 150 -1.56 -4.04 -3.33
C ASP A 150 -1.72 -2.86 -4.29
N ILE A 151 -1.71 -3.12 -5.61
CA ILE A 151 -2.05 -2.13 -6.62
C ILE A 151 -3.48 -1.61 -6.42
N SER A 152 -3.71 -0.31 -6.58
CA SER A 152 -5.06 0.25 -6.60
C SER A 152 -5.74 0.08 -7.95
N LEU A 153 -7.08 0.15 -7.98
CA LEU A 153 -7.83 0.11 -9.24
C LEU A 153 -7.40 1.22 -10.20
N GLU A 154 -7.10 2.42 -9.69
CA GLU A 154 -6.67 3.55 -10.52
C GLU A 154 -5.24 3.38 -11.05
N GLU A 155 -4.32 2.82 -10.26
CA GLU A 155 -2.99 2.47 -10.77
C GLU A 155 -3.06 1.42 -11.87
N ALA A 156 -3.89 0.38 -11.69
CA ALA A 156 -4.10 -0.64 -12.71
C ALA A 156 -4.72 -0.05 -13.99
N ARG A 157 -5.77 0.78 -13.86
CA ARG A 157 -6.36 1.50 -14.99
C ARG A 157 -5.32 2.37 -15.70
N PHE A 158 -4.56 3.15 -14.95
CA PHE A 158 -3.51 3.99 -15.50
C PHE A 158 -2.50 3.15 -16.28
N ALA A 159 -2.04 2.03 -15.71
CA ALA A 159 -1.06 1.15 -16.32
C ALA A 159 -1.52 0.65 -17.70
N PHE A 160 -2.74 0.14 -17.81
CA PHE A 160 -3.26 -0.39 -19.07
C PHE A 160 -3.69 0.70 -20.05
N MET A 161 -4.41 1.74 -19.59
CA MET A 161 -4.96 2.79 -20.46
C MET A 161 -3.88 3.73 -21.01
N HIS A 162 -2.79 3.96 -20.28
CA HIS A 162 -1.68 4.83 -20.71
C HIS A 162 -0.51 4.04 -21.31
N GLY A 163 -0.73 2.76 -21.64
CA GLY A 163 0.24 1.95 -22.38
C GLY A 163 1.49 1.54 -21.59
N LYS A 164 1.49 1.65 -20.26
CA LYS A 164 2.57 1.05 -19.43
C LYS A 164 2.51 -0.47 -19.51
N CYS A 165 1.29 -1.01 -19.46
CA CYS A 165 0.97 -2.41 -19.68
C CYS A 165 0.22 -2.57 -21.01
N PRO A 166 0.79 -3.24 -22.02
CA PRO A 166 0.09 -3.44 -23.28
C PRO A 166 -1.07 -4.43 -23.10
N PHE A 167 -2.26 -4.11 -23.64
CA PHE A 167 -3.46 -4.95 -23.50
C PHE A 167 -3.28 -6.40 -23.96
N ARG A 168 -2.37 -6.67 -24.91
CA ARG A 168 -2.03 -8.03 -25.35
C ARG A 168 -1.41 -8.90 -24.25
N GLN A 169 -0.82 -8.28 -23.22
CA GLN A 169 -0.23 -8.96 -22.05
C GLN A 169 -1.22 -9.08 -20.89
N LEU A 170 -2.48 -8.64 -21.04
CA LEU A 170 -3.47 -8.71 -19.96
C LEU A 170 -3.69 -10.16 -19.48
N GLN A 171 -3.74 -11.13 -20.39
CA GLN A 171 -3.90 -12.53 -20.01
C GLN A 171 -2.70 -12.98 -19.17
N THR A 172 -1.47 -12.76 -19.66
CA THR A 172 -0.24 -13.09 -18.94
C THR A 172 -0.19 -12.47 -17.55
N TYR A 173 -0.57 -11.19 -17.44
CA TYR A 173 -0.66 -10.46 -16.17
C TYR A 173 -1.60 -11.17 -15.19
N LEU A 174 -2.83 -11.46 -15.59
CA LEU A 174 -3.80 -12.15 -14.73
C LEU A 174 -3.41 -13.60 -14.44
N SER A 175 -2.85 -14.32 -15.41
CA SER A 175 -2.34 -15.69 -15.26
C SER A 175 -1.22 -15.77 -14.23
N CYS A 176 -0.28 -14.82 -14.23
CA CYS A 176 0.76 -14.74 -13.22
C CYS A 176 0.17 -14.47 -11.83
N ALA A 177 -0.81 -13.57 -11.71
CA ALA A 177 -1.51 -13.37 -10.45
C ALA A 177 -2.24 -14.64 -9.99
N ALA A 178 -2.89 -15.37 -10.90
CA ALA A 178 -3.64 -16.58 -10.59
C ALA A 178 -2.74 -17.80 -10.28
N GLN A 179 -1.46 -17.75 -10.68
CA GLN A 179 -0.50 -18.86 -10.65
C GLN A 179 -1.06 -20.14 -11.32
N GLY A 180 -1.72 -20.00 -12.47
CA GLY A 180 -2.27 -21.15 -13.20
C GLY A 180 -3.55 -21.75 -12.60
N LYS A 181 -4.12 -21.15 -11.54
CA LYS A 181 -5.22 -21.74 -10.77
C LYS A 181 -6.56 -21.09 -11.11
N ASP A 182 -7.56 -21.93 -11.34
CA ASP A 182 -8.94 -21.51 -11.52
C ASP A 182 -9.53 -20.95 -10.21
N ARG A 183 -9.97 -19.68 -10.23
CA ARG A 183 -10.58 -18.99 -9.08
C ARG A 183 -12.04 -18.65 -9.26
N ARG A 184 -12.74 -19.29 -10.20
CA ARG A 184 -14.19 -19.08 -10.40
C ARG A 184 -14.98 -19.31 -9.11
N ASP A 185 -14.62 -20.30 -8.29
CA ASP A 185 -15.30 -20.56 -7.01
C ASP A 185 -15.16 -19.41 -6.01
N CYS A 186 -13.96 -18.85 -5.86
CA CYS A 186 -13.77 -17.67 -5.02
C CYS A 186 -14.53 -16.47 -5.58
N CYS A 187 -14.49 -16.27 -6.91
CA CYS A 187 -15.23 -15.21 -7.57
C CYS A 187 -16.74 -15.30 -7.37
N ARG A 188 -17.33 -16.51 -7.46
CA ARG A 188 -18.76 -16.75 -7.17
C ARG A 188 -19.06 -16.42 -5.71
N LYS A 189 -18.26 -16.91 -4.77
CA LYS A 189 -18.43 -16.64 -3.33
C LYS A 189 -18.31 -15.16 -2.96
N LYS A 190 -17.46 -14.40 -3.66
CA LYS A 190 -17.32 -12.94 -3.48
C LYS A 190 -18.31 -12.12 -4.33
N GLY A 191 -19.22 -12.76 -5.06
CA GLY A 191 -20.25 -12.09 -5.85
C GLY A 191 -19.74 -11.34 -7.09
N ILE A 192 -18.54 -11.67 -7.57
CA ILE A 192 -17.92 -11.07 -8.77
C ILE A 192 -18.72 -11.42 -10.03
N LEU A 193 -19.29 -12.63 -10.05
CA LEU A 193 -20.00 -13.21 -11.20
C LEU A 193 -21.52 -13.14 -11.08
N ASN A 194 -22.04 -12.29 -10.19
CA ASN A 194 -23.48 -12.22 -9.94
C ASN A 194 -24.24 -11.49 -11.06
N GLY A 195 -25.44 -11.98 -11.35
CA GLY A 195 -26.38 -11.34 -12.28
C GLY A 195 -25.76 -11.12 -13.67
N SER A 196 -25.76 -9.86 -14.13
CA SER A 196 -25.25 -9.49 -15.44
C SER A 196 -23.73 -9.66 -15.60
N LEU A 197 -22.97 -9.93 -14.54
CA LEU A 197 -21.51 -10.10 -14.60
C LEU A 197 -21.02 -11.56 -14.74
N ALA A 198 -21.93 -12.52 -14.97
CA ALA A 198 -21.56 -13.93 -15.16
C ALA A 198 -20.51 -14.13 -16.27
N PHE A 199 -20.56 -13.30 -17.32
CA PHE A 199 -19.61 -13.34 -18.44
C PHE A 199 -18.17 -12.94 -18.08
N CYS A 200 -17.92 -12.46 -16.85
CA CYS A 200 -16.59 -12.13 -16.35
C CYS A 200 -15.79 -13.36 -15.88
N GLU A 201 -16.35 -14.58 -15.96
CA GLU A 201 -15.72 -15.80 -15.44
C GLU A 201 -14.33 -16.08 -16.03
N TYR A 202 -14.08 -15.72 -17.30
CA TYR A 202 -12.77 -15.87 -17.95
C TYR A 202 -11.67 -15.07 -17.26
N PHE A 203 -12.02 -13.97 -16.58
CA PHE A 203 -11.05 -13.18 -15.81
C PHE A 203 -10.78 -13.77 -14.43
N CYS A 204 -11.57 -14.74 -13.97
CA CYS A 204 -11.33 -15.50 -12.74
C CYS A 204 -10.50 -16.77 -12.99
N ALA A 205 -10.36 -17.18 -14.25
CA ALA A 205 -9.57 -18.33 -14.67
C ALA A 205 -8.87 -17.99 -16.01
N PRO A 206 -7.88 -17.08 -15.98
CA PRO A 206 -7.25 -16.52 -17.18
C PRO A 206 -6.47 -17.54 -18.02
N ASP A 207 -6.11 -18.68 -17.43
CA ASP A 207 -5.41 -19.77 -18.11
C ASP A 207 -6.32 -20.75 -18.85
N LEU A 208 -7.66 -20.59 -18.74
CA LEU A 208 -8.59 -21.36 -19.57
C LEU A 208 -8.60 -20.84 -21.01
N ASP A 209 -8.91 -21.74 -21.93
CA ASP A 209 -9.05 -21.41 -23.35
C ASP A 209 -10.14 -20.35 -23.57
N GLY A 210 -9.93 -19.52 -24.59
CA GLY A 210 -10.90 -18.50 -24.98
C GLY A 210 -10.87 -17.21 -24.16
N PHE A 211 -9.77 -16.93 -23.45
CA PHE A 211 -9.60 -15.65 -22.76
C PHE A 211 -9.87 -14.47 -23.71
N PRO A 212 -10.82 -13.59 -23.37
CA PRO A 212 -11.41 -12.72 -24.39
C PRO A 212 -10.61 -11.44 -24.67
N GLY A 213 -9.53 -11.22 -23.92
CA GLY A 213 -8.71 -10.00 -24.01
C GLY A 213 -9.39 -8.77 -23.41
N ALA A 214 -8.77 -7.61 -23.62
CA ALA A 214 -9.21 -6.33 -23.08
C ALA A 214 -10.23 -5.59 -23.99
N LYS A 215 -11.27 -6.29 -24.48
CA LYS A 215 -12.27 -5.66 -25.35
C LYS A 215 -13.19 -4.72 -24.55
N PRO A 216 -13.68 -3.60 -25.11
CA PRO A 216 -14.50 -2.62 -24.38
C PRO A 216 -15.72 -3.21 -23.66
N LYS A 217 -16.36 -4.25 -24.22
CA LYS A 217 -17.49 -4.95 -23.60
C LYS A 217 -17.18 -5.56 -22.22
N TYR A 218 -15.90 -5.76 -21.88
CA TYR A 218 -15.45 -6.28 -20.58
C TYR A 218 -15.07 -5.19 -19.58
N GLN A 219 -15.29 -3.92 -19.89
CA GLN A 219 -15.12 -2.81 -18.95
C GLN A 219 -15.85 -3.04 -17.60
N PRO A 220 -17.06 -3.62 -17.54
CA PRO A 220 -17.69 -3.96 -16.25
C PRO A 220 -16.87 -4.98 -15.42
N CYS A 221 -16.19 -5.93 -16.08
CA CYS A 221 -15.31 -6.88 -15.41
C CYS A 221 -14.07 -6.19 -14.83
N ALA A 222 -13.52 -5.21 -15.53
CA ALA A 222 -12.39 -4.42 -15.05
C ALA A 222 -12.70 -3.67 -13.75
N GLN A 223 -13.96 -3.28 -13.50
CA GLN A 223 -14.37 -2.68 -12.22
C GLN A 223 -14.29 -3.65 -11.04
N LYS A 224 -14.27 -4.97 -11.30
CA LYS A 224 -14.12 -6.02 -10.30
C LYS A 224 -12.68 -6.51 -10.14
N LEU A 225 -11.72 -5.90 -10.85
CA LEU A 225 -10.32 -6.34 -10.86
C LEU A 225 -9.76 -6.57 -9.45
N MET A 226 -9.93 -5.61 -8.53
CA MET A 226 -9.37 -5.76 -7.17
C MET A 226 -9.98 -6.93 -6.39
N GLN A 227 -11.25 -7.25 -6.64
CA GLN A 227 -11.90 -8.41 -6.01
C GLN A 227 -11.36 -9.72 -6.61
N MET A 228 -11.10 -9.74 -7.92
CA MET A 228 -10.46 -10.87 -8.61
C MET A 228 -9.02 -11.06 -8.10
N MET A 229 -8.23 -9.98 -8.00
CA MET A 229 -6.87 -10.01 -7.43
C MET A 229 -6.86 -10.54 -6.00
N ASN A 230 -7.86 -10.21 -5.18
CA ASN A 230 -7.99 -10.77 -3.85
C ASN A 230 -8.23 -12.29 -3.86
N CYS A 231 -9.02 -12.79 -4.82
CA CYS A 231 -9.21 -14.24 -5.01
C CYS A 231 -7.93 -14.94 -5.49
N PHE A 232 -7.16 -14.29 -6.36
CA PHE A 232 -5.86 -14.78 -6.79
C PHE A 232 -4.89 -14.92 -5.62
N TRP A 233 -4.76 -13.86 -4.79
CA TRP A 233 -3.93 -13.89 -3.60
C TRP A 233 -4.40 -14.90 -2.55
N ALA A 234 -5.72 -14.97 -2.30
CA ALA A 234 -6.33 -15.98 -1.42
C ALA A 234 -6.01 -17.42 -1.83
N GLY A 235 -5.70 -17.60 -3.11
CA GLY A 235 -5.37 -18.85 -3.69
C GLY A 235 -3.92 -19.34 -3.53
N LEU A 236 -3.04 -18.47 -3.05
CA LEU A 236 -1.62 -18.80 -2.90
C LEU A 236 -1.42 -19.67 -1.67
N GLN A 237 -0.52 -20.67 -1.78
CA GLN A 237 -0.18 -21.64 -0.75
C GLN A 237 1.33 -21.64 -0.52
#